data_AF-A0A0M0KG47-F1
#
_entry.id   AF-A0A0M0KG47-F1
#
_cell.length_a   1.000
_cell.length_b   1.000
_cell.length_c   1.000
_cell.angle_alpha   90.00
_cell.angle_beta   90.00
_cell.angle_gamma   90.00
#
_symmetry.space_group_name_H-M   'P 1'
#
loop_
_entity.id
_entity.type
_entity.pdbx_description
1 polymer ?
#
loop_
_entity_poly.entity_id
_entity_poly.type
_entity_poly.pdbx_seq_one_letter_code
_entity_poly.pdbx_strand_id
1 'polypeptide(L)' 'MISIHLSKLNVTTEMEKAMHQSHGMSYAEYSQDLEKRIDVEKEREREYKQAFRLTGVVRRSA' A
#
# COMPACT_ATOMS: atom_id res chain seq x y z
N MET A 1 -19.93 -0.61 20.09
CA MET A 1 -18.65 -1.25 19.71
C MET A 1 -18.90 -2.10 18.47
N ILE A 2 -18.88 -1.49 17.28
CA ILE A 2 -19.03 -2.24 16.04
C ILE A 2 -17.76 -3.08 15.90
N SER A 3 -17.87 -4.34 16.26
CA SER A 3 -16.85 -5.35 16.03
C SER A 3 -16.81 -5.60 14.53
N ILE A 4 -16.12 -4.73 13.81
CA ILE A 4 -15.72 -5.02 12.43
C ILE A 4 -14.67 -6.10 12.60
N HIS A 5 -15.09 -7.36 12.48
CA HIS A 5 -14.18 -8.46 12.22
C HIS A 5 -13.35 -7.99 11.03
N LEU A 6 -12.10 -7.60 11.26
CA LEU A 6 -11.14 -7.47 10.17
C LEU A 6 -11.11 -8.86 9.56
N SER A 7 -11.85 -9.02 8.47
CA SER A 7 -11.73 -10.12 7.54
C SER A 7 -10.23 -10.27 7.33
N LYS A 8 -9.67 -11.38 7.83
CA LYS A 8 -8.26 -11.72 7.63
C LYS A 8 -8.00 -11.52 6.14
N LEU A 9 -7.29 -10.44 5.79
CA LEU A 9 -6.79 -10.29 4.44
C LEU A 9 -6.05 -11.60 4.18
N ASN A 10 -6.41 -12.32 3.12
CA ASN A 10 -5.65 -13.47 2.66
C ASN A 10 -4.34 -12.96 2.04
N VAL A 11 -3.51 -12.35 2.89
CA VAL A 11 -2.16 -11.93 2.56
C VAL A 11 -1.39 -13.21 2.30
N THR A 12 -0.90 -13.36 1.08
CA THR A 12 -0.04 -14.48 0.75
C THR A 12 1.33 -14.28 1.41
N THR A 13 2.06 -15.36 1.62
CA THR A 13 3.43 -15.29 2.15
C THR A 13 4.33 -14.36 1.33
N GLU A 14 4.15 -14.34 0.00
CA GLU A 14 4.91 -13.45 -0.88
C GLU A 14 4.54 -11.99 -0.71
N MET A 15 3.25 -11.67 -0.47
CA MET A 15 2.84 -10.31 -0.14
C MET A 15 3.46 -9.87 1.19
N GLU A 16 3.39 -10.69 2.24
CA GLU A 16 3.98 -10.41 3.55
C GLU A 16 5.48 -10.15 3.45
N LYS A 17 6.18 -11.00 2.69
CA LYS A 17 7.60 -10.86 2.42
C LYS A 17 7.91 -9.57 1.66
N ALA A 18 7.14 -9.24 0.62
CA ALA A 18 7.32 -8.00 -0.15
C ALA A 18 7.07 -6.76 0.72
N MET A 19 6.09 -6.82 1.63
CA MET A 19 5.80 -5.74 2.57
C MET A 19 6.95 -5.50 3.54
N HIS A 20 7.50 -6.57 4.11
CA HIS A 20 8.69 -6.49 4.95
C HIS A 20 9.91 -5.98 4.20
N GLN A 21 10.11 -6.42 2.95
CA GLN A 21 11.25 -5.99 2.13
C GLN A 21 11.16 -4.53 1.70
N SER A 22 9.96 -4.07 1.32
CA SER A 22 9.78 -2.73 0.75
C SER A 22 9.56 -1.66 1.82
N HIS A 23 8.82 -1.98 2.88
CA HIS A 23 8.38 -1.01 3.88
C HIS A 23 8.81 -1.37 5.31
N GLY A 24 9.56 -2.47 5.50
CA GLY A 24 10.11 -2.84 6.81
C GLY A 24 9.08 -3.32 7.83
N MET A 25 7.84 -3.61 7.41
CA MET A 25 6.74 -3.94 8.31
C MET A 25 5.82 -5.03 7.78
N SER A 26 5.08 -5.64 8.70
CA SER A 26 4.07 -6.65 8.41
C SER A 26 2.76 -6.04 7.91
N TYR A 27 1.88 -6.85 7.29
CA TYR A 27 0.52 -6.39 6.98
C TYR A 27 -0.32 -6.16 8.23
N ALA A 28 -0.04 -6.87 9.33
CA ALA A 28 -0.73 -6.66 10.60
C ALA A 28 -0.47 -5.24 11.12
N GLU A 29 0.80 -4.81 11.14
CA GLU A 29 1.19 -3.45 11.53
C GLU A 29 0.60 -2.40 10.60
N TYR A 30 0.69 -2.62 9.27
CA TYR A 30 0.08 -1.76 8.27
C TYR A 30 -1.44 -1.59 8.46
N SER A 31 -2.14 -2.65 8.88
CA SER A 31 -3.60 -2.62 9.06
C SER A 31 -4.05 -1.90 10.34
N GLN A 32 -3.19 -1.86 11.35
CA GLN A 32 -3.51 -1.32 12.68
C GLN A 32 -3.04 0.12 12.87
N ASP A 33 -2.03 0.56 12.11
CA ASP A 33 -1.43 1.89 12.22
C ASP A 33 -1.78 2.75 10.99
N LEU A 34 -2.63 3.76 11.21
CA LEU A 34 -3.09 4.65 10.16
C LEU A 34 -1.95 5.51 9.57
N GLU A 35 -0.99 5.92 10.40
CA GLU A 35 0.11 6.78 9.98
C GLU A 35 1.03 6.01 9.04
N LYS A 36 1.43 4.80 9.44
CA LYS A 36 2.20 3.88 8.58
C LYS A 36 1.48 3.58 7.27
N ARG A 37 0.16 3.42 7.30
CA ARG A 37 -0.65 3.21 6.09
C ARG A 37 -0.61 4.41 5.16
N ILE A 38 -0.75 5.61 5.70
CA ILE A 38 -0.71 6.85 4.93
C ILE A 38 0.64 7.01 4.22
N ASP A 39 1.74 6.68 4.90
CA ASP A 39 3.07 6.86 4.32
C ASP A 39 3.35 5.88 3.17
N VAL A 40 2.94 4.63 3.30
CA VAL A 40 2.98 3.65 2.19
C VAL A 40 2.17 4.14 0.99
N GLU A 41 0.95 4.65 1.20
CA GLU A 41 0.10 5.09 0.09
C GLU A 41 0.63 6.36 -0.59
N LYS A 42 1.26 7.29 0.16
CA LYS A 42 1.96 8.44 -0.43
C LYS A 42 3.11 7.98 -1.33
N GLU A 43 3.89 7.01 -0.87
CA GLU A 43 4.99 6.46 -1.66
C GLU A 43 4.49 5.79 -2.94
N ARG A 44 3.46 4.95 -2.84
CA ARG A 44 2.80 4.32 -3.99
C ARG A 44 2.28 5.36 -4.99
N GLU A 45 1.67 6.43 -4.51
CA GLU A 45 1.19 7.51 -5.38
C GLU A 45 2.35 8.23 -6.10
N ARG A 46 3.46 8.46 -5.40
CA ARG A 46 4.67 9.07 -5.97
C ARG A 46 5.26 8.19 -7.08
N GLU A 47 5.40 6.89 -6.83
CA GLU A 47 5.91 5.91 -7.79
C GLU A 47 5.00 5.79 -9.00
N TYR A 48 3.69 5.71 -8.78
CA TYR A 48 2.69 5.74 -9.85
C TYR A 48 2.85 7.00 -10.70
N LYS A 49 2.87 8.20 -10.10
CA LYS A 49 3.08 9.46 -10.83
C LYS A 49 4.40 9.47 -11.61
N GLN A 50 5.46 8.87 -11.06
CA GLN A 50 6.75 8.77 -11.73
C GLN A 50 6.72 7.82 -12.93
N ALA A 51 6.11 6.65 -12.79
CA ALA A 51 5.95 5.69 -13.88
C ALA A 51 5.15 6.27 -15.06
N PHE A 52 4.12 7.07 -14.78
CA PHE A 52 3.33 7.74 -15.82
C PHE A 52 4.12 8.84 -16.54
N ARG A 53 4.97 9.59 -15.84
CA ARG A 53 5.89 10.55 -16.47
C ARG A 53 6.88 9.88 -17.41
N LEU A 54 7.40 8.71 -17.04
CA LEU A 54 8.37 7.95 -17.84
C LEU A 54 7.75 7.29 -19.06
N THR A 55 6.51 6.82 -18.95
CA THR A 55 5.80 6.11 -20.04
C THR A 55 5.09 7.05 -21.02
N GLY A 56 5.08 8.36 -20.78
CA GLY A 56 4.37 9.34 -21.63
C GLY A 56 2.85 9.18 -21.62
N VAL A 57 2.32 8.28 -20.80
CA VAL A 57 0.88 8.12 -20.56
C VAL A 57 0.44 9.31 -19.72
N VAL A 58 0.08 10.41 -20.37
CA VAL A 58 -0.60 11.51 -19.70
C VAL A 58 -1.98 10.98 -19.31
N ARG A 59 -2.23 10.79 -18.02
CA ARG A 59 -3.59 10.61 -17.50
C ARG A 59 -4.35 11.88 -17.85
N ARG A 60 -5.06 11.88 -18.99
CA ARG A 60 -5.94 12.97 -19.38
C ARG A 60 -7.04 13.02 -18.33
N SER A 61 -6.98 14.02 -17.47
CA SER A 61 -8.06 14.36 -16.55
C SER A 61 -9.30 14.66 -17.39
N ALA A 62 -10.36 13.88 -17.20
CA ALA A 62 -11.71 14.22 -17.63
C ALA A 62 -12.38 15.07 -16.56
#